data_AF-A0A949Q885-F1
#
_entry.id   AF-A0A949Q885-F1
#
_cell.length_a   1.000
_cell.length_b   1.000
_cell.length_c   1.000
_cell.angle_alpha   90.00
_cell.angle_beta   90.00
_cell.angle_gamma   90.00
#
_symmetry.space_group_name_H-M   'P 1'
#
loop_
_entity.id
_entity.type
_entity.pdbx_description
1 polymer ?
#
loop_
_entity_poly.entity_id
_entity_poly.type
_entity_poly.pdbx_seq_one_letter_code
_entity_poly.pdbx_strand_id
1 'polypeptide(L)'
;QIDRLREKLLQIAGQAAVVQFDAERAAGEGLFRQNPGNNNNEGHRFPARMTNEQLAHELLICPTFQLSEDGSAGGDLMMFRQMRETFHRAFWGSLADDMRLAEPCYARVFRLMEEVREGIVDLNSSTGINDAMDMQHIRAQVATGLFTWDNTLAMSTAVVAILKDLTCLLRVADFDAKWAEVYPEMLAAETRVDQAGAFAKALEFFLTRINLCRIDAANARLRLIAPTIAEHGIDYERGKFQDRVRDEALTLDHSTSWITKSLEFANDLVERVRNGMAGSVLEAHAHAVTVLANGTIYENDFVESTVPETLMFDFHRIVGFRGEFKSIVQTSMALFVATGDNTVFANVSAAVNAMGPGAAIVPADLSLPDAMERTLQSSLETTSPMHSVLSRRLTAIVRNRIITGNINAARVSILPVALPPNVQARADKLVSTIVRMATVNRQVHNAIYDEIFPAAARAVAAAHIAA
;
A
#
# COMPACT_ATOMS: atom_id res chain seq x y z
N GLN A 1 -5.53 16.67 22.64
CA GLN A 1 -5.83 15.29 22.17
C GLN A 1 -4.60 14.39 22.27
N ILE A 2 -3.42 14.85 21.85
CA ILE A 2 -2.14 14.11 21.99
C ILE A 2 -1.79 13.86 23.47
N ASP A 3 -2.03 14.83 24.36
CA ASP A 3 -1.78 14.63 25.80
C ASP A 3 -2.68 13.56 26.41
N ARG A 4 -3.96 13.50 25.99
CA ARG A 4 -4.87 12.41 26.37
C ARG A 4 -4.41 11.05 25.86
N LEU A 5 -3.77 11.00 24.68
CA LEU A 5 -3.22 9.79 24.09
C LEU A 5 -1.96 9.32 24.84
N ARG A 6 -1.06 10.25 25.20
CA ARG A 6 0.11 9.98 26.06
C ARG A 6 -0.33 9.48 27.44
N GLU A 7 -1.33 10.11 28.03
CA GLU A 7 -1.85 9.74 29.36
C GLU A 7 -2.47 8.34 29.35
N LYS A 8 -3.20 7.97 28.28
CA LYS A 8 -3.69 6.59 28.08
C LYS A 8 -2.56 5.60 27.79
N LEU A 9 -1.58 5.97 26.98
CA LEU A 9 -0.41 5.14 26.69
C LEU A 9 0.40 4.84 27.95
N LEU A 10 0.55 5.84 28.82
CA LEU A 10 1.19 5.69 30.12
C LEU A 10 0.45 4.70 31.02
N GLN A 11 -0.89 4.79 31.05
CA GLN A 11 -1.74 3.89 31.83
C GLN A 11 -1.72 2.45 31.32
N ILE A 12 -1.58 2.25 30.00
CA ILE A 12 -1.75 0.93 29.36
C ILE A 12 -0.41 0.21 29.13
N ALA A 13 0.64 0.94 28.75
CA ALA A 13 1.90 0.36 28.28
C ALA A 13 3.16 0.92 29.00
N GLY A 14 2.97 1.83 29.96
CA GLY A 14 4.04 2.35 30.80
C GLY A 14 4.94 3.40 30.12
N GLN A 15 5.92 3.90 30.87
CA GLN A 15 6.73 5.06 30.49
C GLN A 15 7.59 4.83 29.24
N ALA A 16 8.06 3.60 29.00
CA ALA A 16 8.90 3.26 27.84
C ALA A 16 8.15 3.46 26.51
N ALA A 17 6.86 3.09 26.46
CA ALA A 17 6.02 3.26 25.27
C ALA A 17 5.73 4.74 24.97
N VAL A 18 5.64 5.59 26.01
CA VAL A 18 5.46 7.04 25.85
C VAL A 18 6.72 7.69 25.27
N VAL A 19 7.90 7.33 25.77
CA VAL A 19 9.18 7.86 25.28
C VAL A 19 9.40 7.49 23.81
N GLN A 20 9.06 6.26 23.42
CA GLN A 20 9.14 5.82 22.02
C GLN A 20 8.12 6.54 21.13
N PHE A 21 6.87 6.69 21.59
CA PHE A 21 5.83 7.47 20.91
C PHE A 21 6.27 8.92 20.64
N ASP A 22 6.95 9.55 21.60
CA ASP A 22 7.45 10.91 21.45
C ASP A 22 8.64 11.02 20.48
N ALA A 23 9.53 10.03 20.49
CA ALA A 23 10.67 9.98 19.57
C ALA A 23 10.22 9.78 18.12
N GLU A 24 9.26 8.91 17.87
CA GLU A 24 8.68 8.66 16.55
C GLU A 24 7.78 9.80 16.08
N ARG A 25 7.08 10.48 17.00
CA ARG A 25 6.35 11.72 16.69
C ARG A 25 7.31 12.84 16.27
N ALA A 26 8.44 12.99 16.96
CA ALA A 26 9.47 13.95 16.55
C ALA A 26 10.07 13.62 15.17
N ALA A 27 10.21 12.33 14.84
CA ALA A 27 10.59 11.88 13.49
C ALA A 27 9.45 12.08 12.47
N GLY A 28 8.19 11.97 12.92
CA GLY A 28 6.97 12.08 12.12
C GLY A 28 6.47 13.49 11.86
N GLU A 29 6.82 14.48 12.68
CA GLU A 29 6.37 15.88 12.51
C GLU A 29 6.94 16.54 11.24
N GLY A 30 7.95 15.96 10.61
CA GLY A 30 8.38 16.29 9.26
C GLY A 30 7.41 15.85 8.15
N LEU A 31 6.62 14.78 8.38
CA LEU A 31 5.69 14.19 7.39
C LEU A 31 4.35 14.94 7.26
N PHE A 32 3.94 15.69 8.28
CA PHE A 32 2.57 16.25 8.34
C PHE A 32 2.47 17.73 7.95
N ARG A 33 3.56 18.37 7.52
CA ARG A 33 3.58 19.84 7.36
C ARG A 33 3.04 20.38 6.03
N GLN A 34 2.64 19.54 5.08
CA GLN A 34 2.06 20.04 3.83
C GLN A 34 0.90 19.16 3.36
N ASN A 35 -0.31 19.53 3.78
CA ASN A 35 -1.47 19.37 2.91
C ASN A 35 -2.49 20.50 3.19
N PRO A 36 -2.28 21.70 2.63
CA PRO A 36 -3.25 22.76 2.72
C PRO A 36 -4.35 22.51 1.67
N GLY A 37 -5.37 21.73 2.05
CA GLY A 37 -6.51 21.51 1.16
C GLY A 37 -7.45 20.42 1.66
N ASN A 38 -8.26 20.72 2.68
CA ASN A 38 -9.73 20.77 2.56
C ASN A 38 -10.35 20.84 3.96
N ASN A 39 -10.94 21.99 4.27
CA ASN A 39 -11.86 22.15 5.40
C ASN A 39 -13.19 21.45 5.08
N ASN A 40 -13.81 20.88 6.12
CA ASN A 40 -15.19 20.39 6.22
C ASN A 40 -15.34 18.86 6.35
N ASN A 41 -14.84 18.31 7.47
CA ASN A 41 -15.66 17.51 8.39
C ASN A 41 -14.79 17.20 9.63
N GLU A 42 -15.15 17.80 10.76
CA GLU A 42 -14.49 17.55 12.04
C GLU A 42 -14.85 16.15 12.55
N GLY A 43 -13.84 15.28 12.61
CA GLY A 43 -13.94 13.96 13.24
C GLY A 43 -13.14 12.90 12.47
N HIS A 44 -12.03 12.44 13.07
CA HIS A 44 -11.13 11.37 12.61
C HIS A 44 -10.00 11.79 11.64
N ARG A 45 -8.95 12.41 12.20
CA ARG A 45 -7.62 12.45 11.60
C ARG A 45 -6.95 11.08 11.78
N PHE A 46 -7.07 10.21 10.78
CA PHE A 46 -6.22 9.03 10.60
C PHE A 46 -5.41 9.21 9.31
N PRO A 47 -4.14 8.78 9.27
CA PRO A 47 -3.33 8.83 8.05
C PRO A 47 -3.69 7.63 7.17
N ALA A 48 -4.80 7.66 6.42
CA ALA A 48 -5.12 6.66 5.38
C ALA A 48 -6.44 6.94 4.63
N ARG A 49 -6.76 8.20 4.28
CA ARG A 49 -7.78 8.43 3.24
C ARG A 49 -7.07 8.96 1.99
N MET A 50 -6.97 8.11 0.97
CA MET A 50 -6.52 8.53 -0.35
C MET A 50 -7.38 9.70 -0.83
N THR A 51 -6.75 10.72 -1.39
CA THR A 51 -7.47 11.81 -2.05
C THR A 51 -8.11 11.31 -3.34
N ASN A 52 -9.10 12.04 -3.86
CA ASN A 52 -9.70 11.70 -5.17
C ASN A 52 -8.65 11.68 -6.30
N GLU A 53 -7.63 12.55 -6.20
CA GLU A 53 -6.50 12.60 -7.14
C GLU A 53 -5.62 11.35 -7.05
N GLN A 54 -5.24 10.95 -5.84
CA GLN A 54 -4.48 9.71 -5.61
C GLN A 54 -5.25 8.49 -6.09
N LEU A 55 -6.55 8.44 -5.83
CA LEU A 55 -7.40 7.33 -6.26
C LEU A 55 -7.54 7.26 -7.78
N ALA A 56 -7.71 8.41 -8.44
CA ALA A 56 -7.75 8.48 -9.91
C ALA A 56 -6.41 8.02 -10.51
N HIS A 57 -5.30 8.49 -9.95
CA HIS A 57 -3.95 8.09 -10.35
C HIS A 57 -3.71 6.58 -10.20
N GLU A 58 -4.11 5.98 -9.07
CA GLU A 58 -4.00 4.52 -8.87
C GLU A 58 -4.80 3.72 -9.88
N LEU A 59 -6.02 4.17 -10.22
CA LEU A 59 -6.86 3.52 -11.21
C LEU A 59 -6.31 3.65 -12.65
N LEU A 60 -5.62 4.75 -12.97
CA LEU A 60 -4.93 4.92 -14.26
C LEU A 60 -3.80 3.90 -14.43
N ILE A 61 -3.01 3.67 -13.38
CA ILE A 61 -1.88 2.73 -13.43
C ILE A 61 -2.37 1.28 -13.29
N CYS A 62 -3.33 1.04 -12.39
CA CYS A 62 -3.87 -0.27 -12.06
C CYS A 62 -5.41 -0.24 -12.11
N PRO A 63 -6.02 -0.56 -13.28
CA PRO A 63 -7.49 -0.60 -13.40
C PRO A 63 -8.18 -1.61 -12.48
N THR A 64 -7.43 -2.59 -11.96
CA THR A 64 -7.90 -3.60 -11.01
C THR A 64 -7.61 -3.25 -9.55
N PHE A 65 -7.21 -2.00 -9.27
CA PHE A 65 -6.91 -1.51 -7.92
C PHE A 65 -8.08 -1.75 -6.95
N GLN A 66 -7.74 -2.11 -5.71
CA GLN A 66 -8.67 -2.38 -4.62
C GLN A 66 -8.06 -1.91 -3.30
N LEU A 67 -8.90 -1.35 -2.42
CA LEU A 67 -8.55 -1.00 -1.05
C LEU A 67 -8.32 -2.28 -0.24
N SER A 68 -7.33 -2.29 0.66
CA SER A 68 -7.08 -3.39 1.58
C SER A 68 -8.09 -3.42 2.74
N GLU A 69 -8.06 -4.50 3.53
CA GLU A 69 -9.05 -4.76 4.60
C GLU A 69 -9.00 -3.74 5.75
N ASP A 70 -7.89 -3.03 5.91
CA ASP A 70 -7.73 -1.91 6.83
C ASP A 70 -8.17 -0.57 6.23
N GLY A 71 -8.66 -0.56 4.99
CA GLY A 71 -9.03 0.64 4.24
C GLY A 71 -7.83 1.49 3.80
N SER A 72 -6.60 1.01 4.03
CA SER A 72 -5.38 1.69 3.58
C SER A 72 -5.05 1.33 2.12
N ALA A 73 -4.09 2.04 1.54
CA ALA A 73 -3.54 1.73 0.22
C ALA A 73 -2.02 1.48 0.27
N GLY A 74 -1.46 1.34 1.47
CA GLY A 74 -0.01 1.23 1.69
C GLY A 74 0.27 0.73 3.10
N GLY A 75 1.33 -0.08 3.22
CA GLY A 75 1.65 -0.79 4.46
C GLY A 75 1.85 0.14 5.65
N ASP A 76 0.88 0.12 6.57
CA ASP A 76 1.02 0.66 7.93
C ASP A 76 2.36 0.20 8.52
N LEU A 77 3.14 1.13 9.11
CA LEU A 77 4.32 0.73 9.88
C LEU A 77 3.90 -0.28 10.96
N MET A 78 4.69 -1.34 11.11
CA MET A 78 4.42 -2.48 11.99
C MET A 78 4.05 -2.07 13.43
N MET A 79 4.61 -0.96 13.94
CA MET A 79 4.29 -0.44 15.28
C MET A 79 2.88 0.16 15.37
N PHE A 80 2.40 0.88 14.36
CA PHE A 80 1.02 1.38 14.35
C PHE A 80 0.02 0.22 14.33
N ARG A 81 0.36 -0.89 13.67
CA ARG A 81 -0.45 -2.11 13.71
C ARG A 81 -0.50 -2.72 15.11
N GLN A 82 0.67 -2.93 15.74
CA GLN A 82 0.73 -3.47 17.11
C GLN A 82 0.03 -2.57 18.13
N MET A 83 0.19 -1.25 17.99
CA MET A 83 -0.49 -0.27 18.84
C MET A 83 -2.01 -0.34 18.63
N ARG A 84 -2.48 -0.40 17.38
CA ARG A 84 -3.91 -0.57 17.06
C ARG A 84 -4.47 -1.85 17.68
N GLU A 85 -3.78 -2.98 17.54
CA GLU A 85 -4.20 -4.26 18.13
C GLU A 85 -4.28 -4.17 19.66
N THR A 86 -3.31 -3.51 20.29
CA THR A 86 -3.28 -3.33 21.75
C THR A 86 -4.46 -2.48 22.21
N PHE A 87 -4.73 -1.34 21.55
CA PHE A 87 -5.89 -0.51 21.86
C PHE A 87 -7.21 -1.21 21.57
N HIS A 88 -7.29 -1.98 20.49
CA HIS A 88 -8.48 -2.75 20.14
C HIS A 88 -8.81 -3.76 21.24
N ARG A 89 -7.81 -4.55 21.67
CA ARG A 89 -7.97 -5.52 22.76
C ARG A 89 -8.36 -4.85 24.07
N ALA A 90 -7.72 -3.72 24.41
CA ALA A 90 -8.03 -2.97 25.62
C ALA A 90 -9.45 -2.41 25.60
N PHE A 91 -9.93 -1.93 24.45
CA PHE A 91 -11.30 -1.41 24.28
C PHE A 91 -12.34 -2.49 24.53
N TRP A 92 -12.24 -3.63 23.83
CA TRP A 92 -13.21 -4.73 23.96
C TRP A 92 -13.16 -5.41 25.33
N GLY A 93 -11.97 -5.53 25.92
CA GLY A 93 -11.81 -5.97 27.31
C GLY A 93 -12.53 -5.04 28.29
N SER A 94 -12.31 -3.73 28.18
CA SER A 94 -12.97 -2.74 29.02
C SER A 94 -14.48 -2.69 28.80
N LEU A 95 -14.98 -2.91 27.58
CA LEU A 95 -16.41 -3.01 27.29
C LEU A 95 -17.06 -4.20 28.01
N ALA A 96 -16.39 -5.35 28.02
CA ALA A 96 -16.86 -6.52 28.76
C ALA A 96 -16.87 -6.25 30.27
N ASP A 97 -15.85 -5.55 30.79
CA ASP A 97 -15.77 -5.21 32.22
C ASP A 97 -16.91 -4.28 32.68
N ASP A 98 -17.32 -3.31 31.86
CA ASP A 98 -18.49 -2.46 32.13
C ASP A 98 -19.79 -3.25 32.37
N MET A 99 -19.97 -4.34 31.61
CA MET A 99 -21.14 -5.21 31.74
C MET A 99 -21.04 -6.16 32.94
N ARG A 100 -19.83 -6.45 33.42
CA ARG A 100 -19.54 -7.33 34.58
C ARG A 100 -19.66 -6.61 35.93
N LEU A 101 -19.71 -5.29 35.96
CA LEU A 101 -19.89 -4.50 37.19
C LEU A 101 -21.12 -4.99 37.99
N ALA A 102 -21.11 -4.84 39.32
CA ALA A 102 -22.23 -5.24 40.17
C ALA A 102 -23.57 -4.68 39.64
N GLU A 103 -23.57 -3.40 39.31
CA GLU A 103 -24.58 -2.74 38.48
C GLU A 103 -24.03 -2.56 37.05
N PRO A 104 -24.59 -3.24 36.02
CA PRO A 104 -24.05 -3.21 34.66
C PRO A 104 -24.20 -1.84 34.01
N CYS A 105 -23.15 -1.38 33.33
CA CYS A 105 -23.19 -0.17 32.52
C CYS A 105 -23.35 -0.51 31.03
N TYR A 106 -24.55 -0.33 30.48
CA TYR A 106 -24.83 -0.58 29.06
C TYR A 106 -24.66 0.66 28.15
N ALA A 107 -24.20 1.79 28.70
CA ALA A 107 -24.13 3.05 27.95
C ALA A 107 -23.21 2.99 26.71
N ARG A 108 -22.08 2.25 26.79
CA ARG A 108 -21.21 2.02 25.62
C ARG A 108 -21.78 0.97 24.67
N VAL A 109 -22.38 -0.08 25.22
CA VAL A 109 -23.02 -1.15 24.45
C VAL A 109 -24.12 -0.59 23.55
N PHE A 110 -25.01 0.24 24.09
CA PHE A 110 -26.07 0.85 23.28
C PHE A 110 -25.53 1.74 22.16
N ARG A 111 -24.43 2.47 22.40
CA ARG A 111 -23.77 3.26 21.35
C ARG A 111 -23.21 2.37 20.25
N LEU A 112 -22.55 1.27 20.60
CA LEU A 112 -22.05 0.31 19.60
C LEU A 112 -23.18 -0.38 18.84
N MET A 113 -24.30 -0.67 19.49
CA MET A 113 -25.48 -1.20 18.82
C MET A 113 -26.10 -0.19 17.85
N GLU A 114 -26.13 1.10 18.22
CA GLU A 114 -26.51 2.18 17.29
C GLU A 114 -25.55 2.26 16.11
N GLU A 115 -24.24 2.20 16.35
CA GLU A 115 -23.22 2.17 15.28
C GLU A 115 -23.36 0.94 14.37
N VAL A 116 -23.67 -0.23 14.91
CA VAL A 116 -23.96 -1.45 14.13
C VAL A 116 -25.19 -1.25 13.25
N ARG A 117 -26.29 -0.73 13.82
CA ARG A 117 -27.51 -0.45 13.10
C ARG A 117 -27.27 0.57 11.97
N GLU A 118 -26.66 1.70 12.29
CA GLU A 118 -26.33 2.75 11.32
C GLU A 118 -25.40 2.23 10.21
N GLY A 119 -24.39 1.44 10.58
CA GLY A 119 -23.47 0.85 9.62
C GLY A 119 -24.13 -0.13 8.65
N ILE A 120 -25.16 -0.86 9.09
CA ILE A 120 -25.95 -1.74 8.22
C ILE A 120 -26.88 -0.90 7.33
N VAL A 121 -27.52 0.13 7.87
CA VAL A 121 -28.38 1.06 7.11
C VAL A 121 -27.61 1.77 5.99
N ASP A 122 -26.35 2.17 6.26
CA ASP A 122 -25.45 2.76 5.27
C ASP A 122 -25.17 1.82 4.09
N LEU A 123 -25.09 0.51 4.35
CA LEU A 123 -24.81 -0.52 3.35
C LEU A 123 -26.06 -0.91 2.57
N ASN A 124 -27.23 -0.90 3.22
CA ASN A 124 -28.51 -1.22 2.62
C ASN A 124 -29.65 -0.54 3.38
N SER A 125 -30.51 0.17 2.66
CA SER A 125 -31.67 0.88 3.21
C SER A 125 -32.83 -0.03 3.61
N SER A 126 -32.58 -1.29 3.97
CA SER A 126 -33.64 -2.25 4.27
C SER A 126 -34.28 -1.98 5.65
N THR A 127 -35.60 -2.18 5.75
CA THR A 127 -36.36 -2.00 7.00
C THR A 127 -36.06 -3.10 8.02
N GLY A 128 -35.55 -4.26 7.59
CA GLY A 128 -35.34 -5.43 8.45
C GLY A 128 -34.38 -5.19 9.62
N ILE A 129 -33.37 -4.32 9.47
CA ILE A 129 -32.48 -3.97 10.58
C ILE A 129 -33.14 -3.02 11.59
N ASN A 130 -34.05 -2.17 11.13
CA ASN A 130 -34.80 -1.27 12.02
C ASN A 130 -35.73 -2.07 12.94
N ASP A 131 -36.31 -3.14 12.40
CA ASP A 131 -37.18 -4.04 13.17
C ASP A 131 -36.36 -4.95 14.10
N ALA A 132 -35.21 -5.47 13.64
CA ALA A 132 -34.35 -6.33 14.45
C ALA A 132 -33.61 -5.59 15.58
N MET A 133 -33.28 -4.31 15.38
CA MET A 133 -32.58 -3.46 16.34
C MET A 133 -33.37 -2.17 16.65
N ASP A 134 -34.60 -2.32 17.15
CA ASP A 134 -35.34 -1.18 17.72
C ASP A 134 -34.69 -0.74 19.04
N MET A 135 -33.77 0.23 18.92
CA MET A 135 -33.01 0.75 20.05
C MET A 135 -33.89 1.39 21.12
N GLN A 136 -35.05 1.97 20.76
CA GLN A 136 -35.96 2.55 21.75
C GLN A 136 -36.62 1.45 22.57
N HIS A 137 -37.10 0.40 21.89
CA HIS A 137 -37.72 -0.74 22.54
C HIS A 137 -36.73 -1.51 23.42
N ILE A 138 -35.51 -1.78 22.91
CA ILE A 138 -34.46 -2.48 23.66
C ILE A 138 -34.07 -1.69 24.91
N ARG A 139 -33.85 -0.36 24.80
CA ARG A 139 -33.54 0.49 25.96
C ARG A 139 -34.64 0.45 27.02
N ALA A 140 -35.91 0.49 26.59
CA ALA A 140 -37.04 0.39 27.49
C ALA A 140 -37.11 -0.97 28.21
N GLN A 141 -36.96 -2.07 27.46
CA GLN A 141 -36.98 -3.42 28.04
C GLN A 141 -35.84 -3.64 29.05
N VAL A 142 -34.63 -3.17 28.74
CA VAL A 142 -33.48 -3.25 29.64
C VAL A 142 -33.73 -2.44 30.92
N ALA A 143 -34.28 -1.23 30.82
CA ALA A 143 -34.61 -0.41 31.99
C ALA A 143 -35.67 -1.08 32.90
N THR A 144 -36.60 -1.83 32.30
CA THR A 144 -37.62 -2.60 33.05
C THR A 144 -37.16 -3.99 33.50
N GLY A 145 -35.95 -4.42 33.14
CA GLY A 145 -35.43 -5.76 33.45
C GLY A 145 -36.09 -6.92 32.68
N LEU A 146 -36.76 -6.62 31.57
CA LEU A 146 -37.47 -7.61 30.74
C LEU A 146 -36.63 -8.16 29.58
N PHE A 147 -35.50 -7.53 29.28
CA PHE A 147 -34.61 -7.95 28.19
C PHE A 147 -33.71 -9.10 28.67
N THR A 148 -33.90 -10.31 28.12
CA THR A 148 -33.16 -11.51 28.53
C THR A 148 -32.00 -11.83 27.60
N TRP A 149 -31.16 -12.80 28.01
CA TRP A 149 -30.09 -13.31 27.15
C TRP A 149 -30.64 -13.95 25.86
N ASP A 150 -31.79 -14.61 25.92
CA ASP A 150 -32.45 -15.18 24.75
C ASP A 150 -32.84 -14.10 23.73
N ASN A 151 -33.28 -12.92 24.19
CA ASN A 151 -33.51 -11.77 23.31
C ASN A 151 -32.20 -11.32 22.63
N THR A 152 -31.09 -11.35 23.36
CA THR A 152 -29.76 -11.00 22.83
C THR A 152 -29.30 -11.99 21.76
N LEU A 153 -29.50 -13.29 21.98
CA LEU A 153 -29.19 -14.34 21.01
C LEU A 153 -30.05 -14.21 19.74
N ALA A 154 -31.36 -13.99 19.89
CA ALA A 154 -32.27 -13.81 18.77
C ALA A 154 -31.92 -12.58 17.92
N MET A 155 -31.66 -11.44 18.57
CA MET A 155 -31.22 -10.21 17.92
C MET A 155 -29.89 -10.42 17.18
N SER A 156 -28.90 -11.04 17.84
CA SER A 156 -27.59 -11.30 17.25
C SER A 156 -27.70 -12.19 16.00
N THR A 157 -28.55 -13.22 16.05
CA THR A 157 -28.81 -14.10 14.91
C THR A 157 -29.47 -13.34 13.74
N ALA A 158 -30.43 -12.46 14.03
CA ALA A 158 -31.07 -11.62 13.00
C ALA A 158 -30.08 -10.65 12.34
N VAL A 159 -29.23 -9.98 13.14
CA VAL A 159 -28.16 -9.10 12.65
C VAL A 159 -27.19 -9.85 11.74
N VAL A 160 -26.77 -11.05 12.15
CA VAL A 160 -25.86 -11.89 11.36
C VAL A 160 -26.48 -12.35 10.04
N ALA A 161 -27.76 -12.71 10.04
CA ALA A 161 -28.46 -13.05 8.80
C ALA A 161 -28.43 -11.87 7.80
N ILE A 162 -28.74 -10.66 8.27
CA ILE A 162 -28.69 -9.45 7.44
C ILE A 162 -27.25 -9.18 6.96
N LEU A 163 -26.26 -9.25 7.84
CA LEU A 163 -24.85 -9.03 7.47
C LEU A 163 -24.34 -10.07 6.47
N LYS A 164 -24.79 -11.32 6.58
CA LYS A 164 -24.44 -12.40 5.65
C LYS A 164 -24.96 -12.10 4.25
N ASP A 165 -26.19 -11.62 4.14
CA ASP A 165 -26.78 -11.23 2.85
C ASP A 165 -26.06 -10.04 2.19
N LEU A 166 -25.49 -9.14 3.01
CA LEU A 166 -24.69 -8.00 2.53
C LEU A 166 -23.25 -8.36 2.19
N THR A 167 -22.76 -9.51 2.67
CA THR A 167 -21.35 -9.90 2.52
C THR A 167 -21.07 -10.34 1.08
N CYS A 168 -19.95 -9.89 0.52
CA CYS A 168 -19.47 -10.34 -0.78
C CYS A 168 -19.32 -11.86 -0.83
N LEU A 169 -19.77 -12.51 -1.92
CA LEU A 169 -19.77 -13.97 -2.08
C LEU A 169 -18.41 -14.62 -1.76
N LEU A 170 -17.30 -13.95 -2.09
CA LEU A 170 -15.95 -14.45 -1.85
C LEU A 170 -15.58 -14.54 -0.35
N ARG A 171 -16.32 -13.83 0.52
CA ARG A 171 -16.07 -13.75 1.96
C ARG A 171 -17.07 -14.53 2.79
N VAL A 172 -18.12 -15.11 2.19
CA VAL A 172 -19.17 -15.84 2.93
C VAL A 172 -18.59 -17.03 3.71
N ALA A 173 -17.61 -17.74 3.14
CA ALA A 173 -16.96 -18.85 3.85
C ALA A 173 -16.16 -18.39 5.09
N ASP A 174 -15.38 -17.31 4.98
CA ASP A 174 -14.68 -16.70 6.12
C ASP A 174 -15.68 -16.11 7.14
N PHE A 175 -16.78 -15.52 6.66
CA PHE A 175 -17.88 -15.04 7.49
C PHE A 175 -18.43 -16.14 8.38
N ASP A 176 -18.83 -17.25 7.76
CA ASP A 176 -19.41 -18.41 8.45
C ASP A 176 -18.42 -19.04 9.42
N ALA A 177 -17.14 -19.17 9.02
CA ALA A 177 -16.09 -19.71 9.89
C ALA A 177 -15.91 -18.87 11.16
N LYS A 178 -15.75 -17.55 11.03
CA LYS A 178 -15.56 -16.69 12.21
C LYS A 178 -16.83 -16.56 13.06
N TRP A 179 -18.03 -16.61 12.45
CA TRP A 179 -19.25 -16.64 13.24
C TRP A 179 -19.41 -17.94 14.03
N ALA A 180 -18.95 -19.07 13.46
CA ALA A 180 -18.91 -20.36 14.15
C ALA A 180 -17.92 -20.40 15.32
N GLU A 181 -16.98 -19.47 15.43
CA GLU A 181 -16.14 -19.29 16.63
C GLU A 181 -16.88 -18.51 17.72
N VAL A 182 -17.68 -17.50 17.36
CA VAL A 182 -18.34 -16.60 18.30
C VAL A 182 -19.66 -17.18 18.84
N TYR A 183 -20.51 -17.72 17.95
CA TYR A 183 -21.88 -18.11 18.31
C TYR A 183 -21.95 -19.24 19.34
N PRO A 184 -21.11 -20.30 19.30
CA PRO A 184 -21.13 -21.32 20.34
C PRO A 184 -20.74 -20.80 21.72
N GLU A 185 -19.82 -19.82 21.80
CA GLU A 185 -19.49 -19.17 23.06
C GLU A 185 -20.69 -18.40 23.63
N MET A 186 -21.48 -17.75 22.77
CA MET A 186 -22.71 -17.07 23.19
C MET A 186 -23.77 -18.06 23.71
N LEU A 187 -23.90 -19.22 23.08
CA LEU A 187 -24.83 -20.27 23.52
C LEU A 187 -24.40 -20.93 24.84
N ALA A 188 -23.09 -21.11 25.04
CA ALA A 188 -22.53 -21.70 26.25
C ALA A 188 -22.45 -20.73 27.45
N ALA A 189 -22.74 -19.45 27.24
CA ALA A 189 -22.66 -18.42 28.27
C ALA A 189 -23.81 -18.49 29.28
N GLU A 190 -23.63 -19.27 30.35
CA GLU A 190 -24.63 -19.45 31.41
C GLU A 190 -24.62 -18.30 32.43
N THR A 191 -23.44 -17.76 32.76
CA THR A 191 -23.30 -16.71 33.77
C THR A 191 -23.32 -15.31 33.15
N ARG A 192 -23.77 -14.32 33.91
CA ARG A 192 -23.73 -12.91 33.49
C ARG A 192 -22.32 -12.43 33.12
N VAL A 193 -21.29 -12.99 33.74
CA VAL A 193 -19.88 -12.65 33.47
C VAL A 193 -19.43 -13.17 32.10
N ASP A 194 -19.87 -14.37 31.75
CA ASP A 194 -19.58 -15.00 30.46
C ASP A 194 -20.37 -14.34 29.33
N GLN A 195 -21.65 -14.03 29.59
CA GLN A 195 -22.54 -13.33 28.65
C GLN A 195 -21.97 -11.97 28.24
N ALA A 196 -21.41 -11.21 29.20
CA ALA A 196 -20.73 -9.95 28.92
C ALA A 196 -19.55 -10.11 27.95
N GLY A 197 -18.70 -11.12 28.16
CA GLY A 197 -17.57 -11.40 27.28
C GLY A 197 -18.01 -11.84 25.88
N ALA A 198 -18.98 -12.77 25.82
CA ALA A 198 -19.49 -13.30 24.56
C ALA A 198 -20.19 -12.22 23.72
N PHE A 199 -20.98 -11.34 24.36
CA PHE A 199 -21.64 -10.25 23.64
C PHE A 199 -20.67 -9.18 23.15
N ALA A 200 -19.62 -8.87 23.91
CA ALA A 200 -18.57 -7.97 23.44
C ALA A 200 -17.89 -8.50 22.16
N LYS A 201 -17.57 -9.81 22.12
CA LYS A 201 -17.05 -10.47 20.91
C LYS A 201 -18.04 -10.44 19.73
N ALA A 202 -19.33 -10.60 20.00
CA ALA A 202 -20.36 -10.49 18.97
C ALA A 202 -20.44 -9.09 18.37
N LEU A 203 -20.40 -8.04 19.19
CA LEU A 203 -20.36 -6.65 18.73
C LEU A 203 -19.08 -6.34 17.94
N GLU A 204 -17.93 -6.85 18.38
CA GLU A 204 -16.66 -6.76 17.65
C GLU A 204 -16.77 -7.41 16.27
N PHE A 205 -17.37 -8.60 16.21
CA PHE A 205 -17.64 -9.29 14.96
C PHE A 205 -18.56 -8.46 14.04
N PHE A 206 -19.69 -7.92 14.54
CA PHE A 206 -20.61 -7.13 13.72
C PHE A 206 -19.92 -5.92 13.10
N LEU A 207 -19.21 -5.12 13.90
CA LEU A 207 -18.51 -3.92 13.41
C LEU A 207 -17.40 -4.28 12.41
N THR A 208 -16.65 -5.35 12.67
CA THR A 208 -15.62 -5.85 11.75
C THR A 208 -16.25 -6.22 10.40
N ARG A 209 -17.37 -6.95 10.41
CA ARG A 209 -18.06 -7.36 9.18
C ARG A 209 -18.69 -6.19 8.44
N ILE A 210 -19.25 -5.21 9.13
CA ILE A 210 -19.73 -3.95 8.54
C ILE A 210 -18.59 -3.23 7.82
N ASN A 211 -17.43 -3.09 8.45
CA ASN A 211 -16.28 -2.42 7.85
C ASN A 211 -15.77 -3.16 6.60
N LEU A 212 -15.71 -4.49 6.64
CA LEU A 212 -15.36 -5.30 5.47
C LEU A 212 -16.38 -5.13 4.33
N CYS A 213 -17.68 -5.10 4.62
CA CYS A 213 -18.72 -4.84 3.64
C CYS A 213 -18.62 -3.42 3.05
N ARG A 214 -18.26 -2.41 3.86
CA ARG A 214 -18.01 -1.04 3.38
C ARG A 214 -16.84 -1.01 2.40
N ILE A 215 -15.77 -1.75 2.66
CA ILE A 215 -14.63 -1.89 1.74
C ILE A 215 -15.04 -2.60 0.46
N ASP A 216 -15.85 -3.67 0.55
CA ASP A 216 -16.35 -4.38 -0.63
C ASP A 216 -17.25 -3.49 -1.49
N ALA A 217 -18.13 -2.71 -0.87
CA ALA A 217 -18.97 -1.72 -1.55
C ALA A 217 -18.14 -0.61 -2.20
N ALA A 218 -17.10 -0.11 -1.52
CA ALA A 218 -16.16 0.86 -2.09
C ALA A 218 -15.43 0.27 -3.30
N ASN A 219 -14.86 -0.93 -3.18
CA ASN A 219 -14.18 -1.63 -4.27
C ASN A 219 -15.13 -1.93 -5.46
N ALA A 220 -16.40 -2.23 -5.22
CA ALA A 220 -17.39 -2.37 -6.27
C ALA A 220 -17.64 -1.04 -7.01
N ARG A 221 -17.74 0.08 -6.29
CA ARG A 221 -17.86 1.43 -6.88
C ARG A 221 -16.59 1.81 -7.67
N LEU A 222 -15.41 1.45 -7.18
CA LEU A 222 -14.15 1.67 -7.90
C LEU A 222 -14.13 0.92 -9.24
N ARG A 223 -14.59 -0.33 -9.27
CA ARG A 223 -14.71 -1.09 -10.53
C ARG A 223 -15.68 -0.44 -11.52
N LEU A 224 -16.75 0.18 -11.02
CA LEU A 224 -17.72 0.88 -11.86
C LEU A 224 -17.14 2.17 -12.47
N ILE A 225 -16.35 2.93 -11.72
CA ILE A 225 -15.79 4.21 -12.19
C ILE A 225 -14.47 4.05 -12.96
N ALA A 226 -13.77 2.93 -12.81
CA ALA A 226 -12.48 2.68 -13.46
C ALA A 226 -12.46 2.94 -14.98
N PRO A 227 -13.49 2.57 -15.78
CA PRO A 227 -13.53 2.87 -17.21
C PRO A 227 -13.56 4.38 -17.49
N THR A 228 -14.33 5.15 -16.72
CA THR A 228 -14.41 6.61 -16.86
C THR A 228 -13.09 7.28 -16.48
N ILE A 229 -12.41 6.77 -15.45
CA ILE A 229 -11.06 7.24 -15.09
C ILE A 229 -10.05 6.90 -16.18
N ALA A 230 -10.14 5.72 -16.81
CA ALA A 230 -9.26 5.39 -17.92
C ALA A 230 -9.43 6.33 -19.12
N GLU A 231 -10.64 6.86 -19.35
CA GLU A 231 -10.94 7.77 -20.46
C GLU A 231 -10.56 9.24 -20.16
N HIS A 232 -10.83 9.73 -18.95
CA HIS A 232 -10.70 11.15 -18.61
C HIS A 232 -9.69 11.47 -17.50
N GLY A 233 -9.12 10.45 -16.85
CA GLY A 233 -8.27 10.61 -15.68
C GLY A 233 -6.97 11.36 -15.96
N ILE A 234 -6.41 11.22 -17.16
CA ILE A 234 -5.19 11.94 -17.57
C ILE A 234 -5.43 13.45 -17.57
N ASP A 235 -6.55 13.90 -18.14
CA ASP A 235 -6.87 15.33 -18.21
C ASP A 235 -7.25 15.87 -16.83
N TYR A 236 -7.93 15.06 -16.01
CA TYR A 236 -8.21 15.40 -14.62
C TYR A 236 -6.92 15.60 -13.80
N GLU A 237 -5.99 14.64 -13.86
CA GLU A 237 -4.70 14.72 -13.14
C GLU A 237 -3.85 15.88 -13.64
N ARG A 238 -3.80 16.09 -14.96
CA ARG A 238 -3.10 17.22 -15.58
C ARG A 238 -3.66 18.55 -15.09
N GLY A 239 -4.98 18.72 -15.11
CA GLY A 239 -5.62 19.95 -14.65
C GLY A 239 -5.34 20.24 -13.18
N LYS A 240 -5.46 19.23 -12.31
CA LYS A 240 -5.15 19.37 -10.88
C LYS A 240 -3.69 19.64 -10.58
N PHE A 241 -2.77 19.06 -11.34
CA PHE A 241 -1.36 19.37 -11.23
C PHE A 241 -1.07 20.81 -11.65
N GLN A 242 -1.65 21.26 -12.78
CA GLN A 242 -1.50 22.63 -13.26
C GLN A 242 -2.07 23.67 -12.28
N ASP A 243 -3.23 23.39 -11.67
CA ASP A 243 -3.79 24.24 -10.62
C ASP A 243 -2.82 24.39 -9.44
N ARG A 244 -2.21 23.30 -8.97
CA ARG A 244 -1.24 23.32 -7.86
C ARG A 244 0.03 24.10 -8.19
N VAL A 245 0.53 23.99 -9.42
CA VAL A 245 1.70 24.77 -9.87
C VAL A 245 1.33 26.26 -9.98
N ARG A 246 0.17 26.58 -10.55
CA ARG A 246 -0.30 27.97 -10.71
C ARG A 246 -0.53 28.66 -9.36
N ASP A 247 -1.11 27.93 -8.41
CA ASP A 247 -1.44 28.47 -7.09
C ASP A 247 -0.22 28.49 -6.14
N GLU A 248 0.99 28.25 -6.67
CA GLU A 248 2.28 28.18 -5.95
C GLU A 248 2.29 27.17 -4.79
N ALA A 249 1.35 26.21 -4.81
CA ALA A 249 1.30 25.13 -3.84
C ALA A 249 2.36 24.06 -4.11
N LEU A 250 2.97 24.06 -5.30
CA LEU A 250 3.94 23.08 -5.75
C LEU A 250 5.01 23.71 -6.66
N THR A 251 6.27 23.42 -6.36
CA THR A 251 7.44 23.78 -7.17
C THR A 251 7.82 22.65 -8.14
N LEU A 252 8.71 22.90 -9.10
CA LEU A 252 9.25 21.88 -10.01
C LEU A 252 10.75 21.62 -9.77
N ASP A 253 11.23 21.97 -8.58
CA ASP A 253 12.65 21.96 -8.23
C ASP A 253 13.18 20.52 -8.15
N HIS A 254 12.42 19.59 -7.56
CA HIS A 254 12.85 18.19 -7.45
C HIS A 254 12.76 17.47 -8.79
N SER A 255 11.72 17.71 -9.59
CA SER A 255 11.60 17.19 -10.95
C SER A 255 12.73 17.69 -11.84
N THR A 256 13.09 18.97 -11.75
CA THR A 256 14.21 19.54 -12.51
C THR A 256 15.56 18.97 -12.05
N SER A 257 15.77 18.86 -10.73
CA SER A 257 16.98 18.28 -10.14
C SER A 257 17.16 16.81 -10.54
N TRP A 258 16.10 16.01 -10.43
CA TRP A 258 16.10 14.61 -10.83
C TRP A 258 16.42 14.44 -12.32
N ILE A 259 15.76 15.21 -13.20
CA ILE A 259 16.01 15.15 -14.64
C ILE A 259 17.46 15.53 -14.94
N THR A 260 17.97 16.62 -14.35
CA THR A 260 19.34 17.08 -14.55
C THR A 260 20.35 16.01 -14.14
N LYS A 261 20.24 15.47 -12.92
CA LYS A 261 21.10 14.37 -12.44
C LYS A 261 21.04 13.13 -13.33
N SER A 262 19.87 12.84 -13.89
CA SER A 262 19.71 11.69 -14.79
C SER A 262 20.45 11.83 -16.12
N LEU A 263 20.71 13.07 -16.55
CA LEU A 263 21.37 13.35 -17.80
C LEU A 263 22.89 13.49 -17.68
N GLU A 264 23.43 13.71 -16.47
CA GLU A 264 24.87 13.89 -16.20
C GLU A 264 25.73 12.77 -16.81
N PHE A 265 25.25 11.53 -16.78
CA PHE A 265 25.99 10.36 -17.29
C PHE A 265 25.53 9.88 -18.68
N ALA A 266 24.70 10.67 -19.38
CA ALA A 266 24.06 10.29 -20.65
C ALA A 266 24.42 11.23 -21.82
N ASN A 267 25.72 11.47 -22.05
CA ASN A 267 26.24 12.43 -23.03
C ASN A 267 25.60 12.37 -24.43
N ASP A 268 25.47 11.17 -25.01
CA ASP A 268 24.81 11.00 -26.32
C ASP A 268 23.36 11.51 -26.29
N LEU A 269 22.63 11.15 -25.24
CA LEU A 269 21.23 11.54 -25.08
C LEU A 269 21.09 13.05 -24.85
N VAL A 270 21.99 13.65 -24.06
CA VAL A 270 22.07 15.11 -23.86
C VAL A 270 22.20 15.83 -25.19
N GLU A 271 23.13 15.40 -26.05
CA GLU A 271 23.32 16.01 -27.36
C GLU A 271 22.10 15.84 -28.27
N ARG A 272 21.46 14.67 -28.27
CA ARG A 272 20.26 14.44 -29.07
C ARG A 272 19.08 15.29 -28.62
N VAL A 273 18.89 15.46 -27.31
CA VAL A 273 17.86 16.34 -26.74
C VAL A 273 18.16 17.81 -27.06
N ARG A 274 19.42 18.24 -26.87
CA ARG A 274 19.88 19.62 -27.14
C ARG A 274 19.67 20.01 -28.61
N ASN A 275 19.91 19.07 -29.52
CA ASN A 275 19.74 19.26 -30.96
C ASN A 275 18.29 19.08 -31.44
N GLY A 276 17.33 18.84 -30.53
CA GLY A 276 15.91 18.71 -30.87
C GLY A 276 15.58 17.50 -31.74
N MET A 277 16.34 16.40 -31.62
CA MET A 277 16.07 15.19 -32.40
C MET A 277 14.71 14.60 -32.03
N ALA A 278 13.94 14.16 -33.04
CA ALA A 278 12.64 13.54 -32.83
C ALA A 278 12.74 12.33 -31.89
N GLY A 279 11.85 12.25 -30.88
CA GLY A 279 11.83 11.16 -29.90
C GLY A 279 12.89 11.25 -28.79
N SER A 280 13.84 12.19 -28.85
CA SER A 280 14.91 12.31 -27.84
C SER A 280 14.37 12.59 -26.43
N VAL A 281 13.33 13.41 -26.29
CA VAL A 281 12.66 13.66 -24.99
C VAL A 281 11.96 12.41 -24.45
N LEU A 282 11.45 11.53 -25.32
CA LEU A 282 10.93 10.22 -24.92
C LEU A 282 12.03 9.33 -24.37
N GLU A 283 13.15 9.28 -25.07
CA GLU A 283 14.29 8.50 -24.61
C GLU A 283 14.91 9.03 -23.33
N ALA A 284 14.92 10.35 -23.13
CA ALA A 284 15.38 11.02 -21.92
C ALA A 284 14.46 10.75 -20.74
N HIS A 285 13.15 10.86 -20.94
CA HIS A 285 12.15 10.47 -19.93
C HIS A 285 12.25 9.00 -19.56
N ALA A 286 12.34 8.11 -20.55
CA ALA A 286 12.53 6.68 -20.32
C ALA A 286 13.82 6.40 -19.54
N HIS A 287 14.91 7.09 -19.87
CA HIS A 287 16.17 6.99 -19.14
C HIS A 287 16.00 7.43 -17.69
N ALA A 288 15.49 8.64 -17.46
CA ALA A 288 15.29 9.25 -16.14
C ALA A 288 14.42 8.39 -15.21
N VAL A 289 13.31 7.84 -15.71
CA VAL A 289 12.44 6.94 -14.93
C VAL A 289 13.15 5.63 -14.61
N THR A 290 13.91 5.07 -15.56
CA THR A 290 14.61 3.80 -15.33
C THR A 290 15.69 3.94 -14.26
N VAL A 291 16.49 5.01 -14.31
CA VAL A 291 17.55 5.27 -13.30
C VAL A 291 16.99 5.64 -11.92
N LEU A 292 15.76 6.14 -11.87
CA LEU A 292 15.04 6.35 -10.61
C LEU A 292 14.52 5.03 -10.03
N ALA A 293 13.98 4.15 -10.89
CA ALA A 293 13.42 2.86 -10.50
C ALA A 293 14.48 1.83 -10.09
N ASN A 294 15.68 1.88 -10.68
CA ASN A 294 16.79 0.98 -10.31
C ASN A 294 17.67 1.53 -9.17
N GLY A 295 17.49 2.80 -8.78
CA GLY A 295 18.18 3.44 -7.66
C GLY A 295 19.52 4.09 -7.98
N THR A 296 19.99 4.11 -9.24
CA THR A 296 21.34 4.59 -9.61
C THR A 296 21.64 6.04 -9.19
N ILE A 297 20.64 6.92 -9.17
CA ILE A 297 20.85 8.36 -8.83
C ILE A 297 20.66 8.65 -7.34
N TYR A 298 20.02 7.75 -6.60
CA TYR A 298 19.63 7.98 -5.21
C TYR A 298 19.81 6.71 -4.38
N GLU A 299 21.00 6.10 -4.40
CA GLU A 299 21.23 4.81 -3.75
C GLU A 299 20.90 4.84 -2.25
N ASN A 300 21.08 5.98 -1.57
CA ASN A 300 20.81 6.14 -0.13
C ASN A 300 19.87 7.30 0.26
N ASP A 301 19.54 8.22 -0.66
CA ASP A 301 18.87 9.50 -0.35
C ASP A 301 17.44 9.64 -0.95
N PHE A 302 16.83 8.54 -1.38
CA PHE A 302 15.44 8.59 -1.87
C PHE A 302 14.47 8.53 -0.70
N VAL A 303 14.17 9.70 -0.17
CA VAL A 303 13.19 9.95 0.87
C VAL A 303 12.00 10.70 0.26
N GLU A 304 10.88 10.71 0.97
CA GLU A 304 9.65 11.34 0.46
C GLU A 304 9.85 12.82 0.12
N SER A 305 10.71 13.52 0.85
CA SER A 305 11.03 14.93 0.58
C SER A 305 11.85 15.17 -0.68
N THR A 306 12.44 14.13 -1.30
CA THR A 306 13.24 14.26 -2.53
C THR A 306 12.54 13.66 -3.76
N VAL A 307 11.28 13.22 -3.60
CA VAL A 307 10.50 12.69 -4.72
C VAL A 307 10.27 13.80 -5.77
N PRO A 308 10.49 13.52 -7.07
CA PRO A 308 10.09 14.43 -8.13
C PRO A 308 8.61 14.76 -7.99
N GLU A 309 8.25 16.03 -8.11
CA GLU A 309 6.86 16.45 -7.88
C GLU A 309 5.91 15.80 -8.90
N THR A 310 6.37 15.57 -10.13
CA THR A 310 5.63 14.83 -11.15
C THR A 310 5.41 13.35 -10.82
N LEU A 311 6.11 12.79 -9.83
CA LEU A 311 6.01 11.39 -9.40
C LEU A 311 5.62 11.26 -7.91
N MET A 312 5.04 12.30 -7.31
CA MET A 312 4.76 12.34 -5.87
C MET A 312 3.85 11.18 -5.40
N PHE A 313 2.89 10.77 -6.23
CA PHE A 313 1.97 9.68 -5.91
C PHE A 313 2.61 8.29 -6.05
N ASP A 314 3.77 8.21 -6.70
CA ASP A 314 4.48 6.96 -6.95
C ASP A 314 5.63 6.70 -5.96
N PHE A 315 5.81 7.51 -4.90
CA PHE A 315 6.94 7.37 -3.97
C PHE A 315 7.12 5.94 -3.45
N HIS A 316 6.10 5.37 -2.80
CA HIS A 316 6.16 3.99 -2.29
C HIS A 316 6.30 2.95 -3.40
N ARG A 317 5.72 3.21 -4.57
CA ARG A 317 5.82 2.34 -5.74
C ARG A 317 7.26 2.27 -6.23
N ILE A 318 7.95 3.40 -6.32
CA ILE A 318 9.36 3.53 -6.72
C ILE A 318 10.28 2.86 -5.69
N VAL A 319 10.02 3.03 -4.39
CA VAL A 319 10.76 2.30 -3.34
C VAL A 319 10.62 0.79 -3.55
N GLY A 320 9.39 0.31 -3.81
CA GLY A 320 9.13 -1.09 -4.15
C GLY A 320 9.87 -1.55 -5.40
N PHE A 321 9.92 -0.72 -6.45
CA PHE A 321 10.66 -1.03 -7.68
C PHE A 321 12.14 -1.24 -7.41
N ARG A 322 12.77 -0.40 -6.59
CA ARG A 322 14.19 -0.52 -6.26
C ARG A 322 14.51 -1.81 -5.53
N GLY A 323 13.70 -2.16 -4.52
CA GLY A 323 13.84 -3.42 -3.79
C GLY A 323 13.68 -4.63 -4.70
N GLU A 324 12.68 -4.60 -5.58
CA GLU A 324 12.39 -5.69 -6.50
C GLU A 324 13.44 -5.80 -7.63
N PHE A 325 13.93 -4.67 -8.15
CA PHE A 325 15.01 -4.63 -9.12
C PHE A 325 16.28 -5.27 -8.55
N LYS A 326 16.66 -4.91 -7.31
CA LYS A 326 17.77 -5.52 -6.59
C LYS A 326 17.57 -7.02 -6.41
N SER A 327 16.40 -7.44 -5.93
CA SER A 327 16.07 -8.86 -5.71
C SER A 327 16.16 -9.70 -6.99
N ILE A 328 15.66 -9.20 -8.12
CA ILE A 328 15.73 -9.87 -9.42
C ILE A 328 17.18 -9.97 -9.92
N VAL A 329 17.98 -8.91 -9.78
CA VAL A 329 19.40 -8.94 -10.16
C VAL A 329 20.17 -9.95 -9.32
N GLN A 330 20.01 -9.93 -8.00
CA GLN A 330 20.66 -10.89 -7.09
C GLN A 330 20.26 -12.34 -7.37
N THR A 331 18.97 -12.56 -7.63
CA THR A 331 18.45 -13.86 -8.05
C THR A 331 19.09 -14.33 -9.35
N SER A 332 19.19 -13.42 -10.33
CA SER A 332 19.82 -13.73 -11.62
C SER A 332 21.30 -14.06 -11.46
N MET A 333 21.99 -13.43 -10.50
CA MET A 333 23.39 -13.75 -10.18
C MET A 333 23.51 -15.15 -9.57
N ALA A 334 22.67 -15.50 -8.60
CA ALA A 334 22.66 -16.83 -7.98
C ALA A 334 22.44 -17.93 -9.03
N LEU A 335 21.45 -17.74 -9.92
CA LEU A 335 21.19 -18.64 -11.03
C LEU A 335 22.37 -18.72 -12.00
N PHE A 336 23.00 -17.58 -12.32
CA PHE A 336 24.16 -17.52 -13.22
C PHE A 336 25.35 -18.30 -12.66
N VAL A 337 25.69 -18.13 -11.38
CA VAL A 337 26.77 -18.89 -10.71
C VAL A 337 26.49 -20.40 -10.75
N ALA A 338 25.22 -20.80 -10.62
CA ALA A 338 24.81 -22.20 -10.62
C ALA A 338 24.78 -22.85 -12.02
N THR A 339 24.84 -22.08 -13.12
CA THR A 339 24.72 -22.63 -14.49
C THR A 339 25.76 -23.68 -14.88
N GLY A 340 26.89 -23.75 -14.15
CA GLY A 340 27.94 -24.74 -14.39
C GLY A 340 27.60 -26.17 -13.95
N ASP A 341 26.58 -26.37 -13.11
CA ASP A 341 26.15 -27.68 -12.63
C ASP A 341 24.62 -27.78 -12.62
N ASN A 342 24.06 -28.71 -13.41
CA ASN A 342 22.62 -28.87 -13.55
C ASN A 342 21.90 -29.22 -12.23
N THR A 343 22.56 -29.96 -11.34
CA THR A 343 21.96 -30.34 -10.05
C THR A 343 21.90 -29.16 -9.11
N VAL A 344 23.00 -28.39 -9.04
CA VAL A 344 23.07 -27.15 -8.26
C VAL A 344 22.09 -26.11 -8.82
N PHE A 345 22.02 -25.97 -10.15
CA PHE A 345 21.07 -25.08 -10.81
C PHE A 345 19.63 -25.42 -10.45
N ALA A 346 19.25 -26.70 -10.47
CA ALA A 346 17.90 -27.12 -10.10
C ALA A 346 17.57 -26.77 -8.64
N ASN A 347 18.51 -26.99 -7.72
CA ASN A 347 18.33 -26.67 -6.30
C ASN A 347 18.19 -25.16 -6.06
N VAL A 348 19.10 -24.36 -6.64
CA VAL A 348 19.04 -22.89 -6.55
C VAL A 348 17.77 -22.36 -7.19
N SER A 349 17.38 -22.88 -8.35
CA SER A 349 16.14 -22.52 -9.03
C SER A 349 14.91 -22.77 -8.16
N ALA A 350 14.84 -23.94 -7.49
CA ALA A 350 13.75 -24.26 -6.57
C ALA A 350 13.74 -23.34 -5.33
N ALA A 351 14.90 -23.13 -4.70
CA ALA A 351 15.04 -22.27 -3.53
C ALA A 351 14.61 -20.84 -3.83
N VAL A 352 15.12 -20.29 -4.94
CA VAL A 352 14.78 -18.95 -5.40
C VAL A 352 13.28 -18.84 -5.73
N ASN A 353 12.70 -19.85 -6.38
CA ASN A 353 11.29 -19.83 -6.77
C ASN A 353 10.34 -19.83 -5.56
N ALA A 354 10.79 -20.30 -4.40
CA ALA A 354 10.05 -20.26 -3.15
C ALA A 354 10.13 -18.90 -2.43
N MET A 355 11.03 -17.99 -2.84
CA MET A 355 11.20 -16.70 -2.17
C MET A 355 10.10 -15.70 -2.52
N GLY A 356 9.74 -14.89 -1.50
CA GLY A 356 8.82 -13.77 -1.65
C GLY A 356 9.42 -12.55 -2.36
N PRO A 357 8.58 -11.55 -2.70
CA PRO A 357 9.01 -10.28 -3.28
C PRO A 357 9.95 -9.53 -2.33
N GLY A 358 10.98 -8.88 -2.88
CA GLY A 358 11.99 -8.16 -2.09
C GLY A 358 12.90 -9.00 -1.19
N ALA A 359 12.77 -10.33 -1.18
CA ALA A 359 13.66 -11.20 -0.40
C ALA A 359 15.12 -11.07 -0.88
N ALA A 360 16.03 -10.94 0.08
CA ALA A 360 17.47 -10.90 -0.17
C ALA A 360 18.00 -12.32 -0.36
N ILE A 361 18.94 -12.48 -1.29
CA ILE A 361 19.66 -13.75 -1.46
C ILE A 361 20.68 -13.90 -0.33
N VAL A 362 20.58 -14.99 0.43
CA VAL A 362 21.58 -15.42 1.40
C VAL A 362 22.29 -16.65 0.82
N PRO A 363 23.58 -16.56 0.44
CA PRO A 363 24.31 -17.67 -0.19
C PRO A 363 24.28 -18.98 0.61
N ALA A 364 24.36 -18.89 1.94
CA ALA A 364 24.34 -20.03 2.85
C ALA A 364 23.04 -20.86 2.76
N ASP A 365 21.91 -20.23 2.41
CA ASP A 365 20.61 -20.90 2.33
C ASP A 365 20.43 -21.68 1.02
N LEU A 366 21.30 -21.45 0.03
CA LEU A 366 21.19 -22.04 -1.31
C LEU A 366 21.87 -23.42 -1.44
N SER A 367 22.50 -23.92 -0.38
CA SER A 367 23.20 -25.22 -0.37
C SER A 367 24.18 -25.37 -1.55
N LEU A 368 24.94 -24.30 -1.81
CA LEU A 368 25.94 -24.21 -2.87
C LEU A 368 27.25 -24.89 -2.45
N PRO A 369 28.04 -25.44 -3.38
CA PRO A 369 29.43 -25.81 -3.09
C PRO A 369 30.25 -24.59 -2.66
N ASP A 370 31.18 -24.74 -1.70
CA ASP A 370 31.97 -23.65 -1.10
C ASP A 370 32.57 -22.66 -2.12
N ALA A 371 33.08 -23.15 -3.26
CA ALA A 371 33.67 -22.30 -4.29
C ALA A 371 32.63 -21.41 -4.99
N MET A 372 31.43 -21.95 -5.24
CA MET A 372 30.31 -21.21 -5.83
C MET A 372 29.70 -20.24 -4.82
N GLU A 373 29.60 -20.64 -3.55
CA GLU A 373 29.11 -19.78 -2.47
C GLU A 373 29.99 -18.54 -2.30
N ARG A 374 31.32 -18.70 -2.22
CA ARG A 374 32.26 -17.57 -2.16
C ARG A 374 32.16 -16.67 -3.40
N THR A 375 31.97 -17.26 -4.58
CA THR A 375 31.79 -16.50 -5.83
C THR A 375 30.50 -15.68 -5.80
N LEU A 376 29.41 -16.25 -5.30
CA LEU A 376 28.14 -15.54 -5.13
C LEU A 376 28.27 -14.42 -4.08
N GLN A 377 28.88 -14.70 -2.93
CA GLN A 377 29.07 -13.73 -1.86
C GLN A 377 29.85 -12.49 -2.33
N SER A 378 31.01 -12.70 -2.97
CA SER A 378 31.79 -11.62 -3.59
C SER A 378 31.05 -10.89 -4.72
N SER A 379 30.14 -11.59 -5.41
CA SER A 379 29.35 -10.96 -6.47
C SER A 379 28.25 -10.05 -5.91
N LEU A 380 27.67 -10.40 -4.75
CA LEU A 380 26.55 -9.69 -4.11
C LEU A 380 26.97 -8.35 -3.48
N GLU A 381 28.25 -8.18 -3.15
CA GLU A 381 28.83 -6.88 -2.85
C GLU A 381 28.78 -6.05 -4.15
N THR A 382 27.99 -4.97 -4.16
CA THR A 382 27.44 -4.24 -5.34
C THR A 382 28.45 -3.74 -6.39
N THR A 383 29.73 -3.92 -6.14
CA THR A 383 30.88 -3.59 -7.00
C THR A 383 31.25 -4.67 -8.03
N SER A 384 30.53 -5.80 -8.07
CA SER A 384 30.91 -6.90 -8.98
C SER A 384 30.62 -6.60 -10.47
N PRO A 385 31.49 -7.04 -11.40
CA PRO A 385 31.22 -6.95 -12.83
C PRO A 385 29.92 -7.66 -13.24
N MET A 386 29.59 -8.77 -12.58
CA MET A 386 28.37 -9.55 -12.83
C MET A 386 27.11 -8.74 -12.49
N HIS A 387 27.09 -8.10 -11.31
CA HIS A 387 26.01 -7.20 -10.90
C HIS A 387 25.84 -6.07 -11.94
N SER A 388 26.94 -5.45 -12.37
CA SER A 388 26.90 -4.36 -13.37
C SER A 388 26.30 -4.80 -14.71
N VAL A 389 26.58 -6.02 -15.17
CA VAL A 389 26.09 -6.53 -16.46
C VAL A 389 24.61 -6.86 -16.38
N LEU A 390 24.18 -7.57 -15.34
CA LEU A 390 22.79 -7.97 -15.17
C LEU A 390 21.88 -6.77 -14.88
N SER A 391 22.33 -5.84 -14.05
CA SER A 391 21.64 -4.57 -13.79
C SER A 391 21.49 -3.74 -15.08
N ARG A 392 22.55 -3.64 -15.91
CA ARG A 392 22.47 -2.96 -17.21
C ARG A 392 21.49 -3.64 -18.18
N ARG A 393 21.43 -4.98 -18.21
CA ARG A 393 20.47 -5.71 -19.05
C ARG A 393 19.03 -5.43 -18.65
N LEU A 394 18.71 -5.51 -17.35
CA LEU A 394 17.36 -5.22 -16.87
C LEU A 394 16.99 -3.75 -17.10
N THR A 395 17.92 -2.82 -16.86
CA THR A 395 17.78 -1.39 -17.16
C THR A 395 17.46 -1.17 -18.64
N ALA A 396 18.18 -1.83 -19.56
CA ALA A 396 17.94 -1.71 -20.99
C ALA A 396 16.57 -2.25 -21.40
N ILE A 397 16.13 -3.38 -20.81
CA ILE A 397 14.80 -3.94 -21.05
C ILE A 397 13.71 -2.95 -20.63
N VAL A 398 13.80 -2.41 -19.41
CA VAL A 398 12.84 -1.42 -18.90
C VAL A 398 12.79 -0.20 -19.81
N ARG A 399 13.95 0.40 -20.11
CA ARG A 399 14.05 1.59 -20.97
C ARG A 399 13.43 1.35 -22.36
N ASN A 400 13.76 0.23 -23.00
CA ASN A 400 13.23 -0.11 -24.32
C ASN A 400 11.71 -0.33 -24.30
N ARG A 401 11.16 -0.92 -23.23
CA ARG A 401 9.71 -1.09 -23.09
C ARG A 401 8.97 0.22 -22.85
N ILE A 402 9.57 1.16 -22.12
CA ILE A 402 9.00 2.52 -21.97
C ILE A 402 8.97 3.21 -23.34
N ILE A 403 10.07 3.19 -24.09
CA ILE A 403 10.17 3.84 -25.41
C ILE A 403 9.14 3.26 -26.40
N THR A 404 8.98 1.94 -26.41
CA THR A 404 8.06 1.25 -27.33
C THR A 404 6.60 1.31 -26.88
N GLY A 405 6.31 1.72 -25.64
CA GLY A 405 4.97 1.71 -25.05
C GLY A 405 4.37 0.31 -24.90
N ASN A 406 5.16 -0.75 -25.05
CA ASN A 406 4.65 -2.12 -25.09
C ASN A 406 4.50 -2.70 -23.68
N ILE A 407 3.33 -2.48 -23.09
CA ILE A 407 2.96 -2.97 -21.74
C ILE A 407 2.85 -4.50 -21.71
N ASN A 408 2.44 -5.14 -22.81
CA ASN A 408 2.22 -6.59 -22.93
C ASN A 408 3.36 -7.32 -23.65
N ALA A 409 4.57 -6.74 -23.62
CA ALA A 409 5.72 -7.27 -24.35
C ALA A 409 6.14 -8.67 -23.88
N ALA A 410 6.89 -9.37 -24.75
CA ALA A 410 7.47 -10.68 -24.49
C ALA A 410 8.23 -10.75 -23.15
N ARG A 411 8.25 -11.93 -22.53
CA ARG A 411 8.87 -12.23 -21.23
C ARG A 411 10.22 -11.53 -21.02
N VAL A 412 10.42 -10.97 -19.82
CA VAL A 412 11.71 -10.39 -19.41
C VAL A 412 12.79 -11.47 -19.46
N SER A 413 13.82 -11.28 -20.28
CA SER A 413 14.95 -12.20 -20.44
C SER A 413 16.26 -11.49 -20.06
N ILE A 414 16.71 -11.71 -18.82
CA ILE A 414 17.95 -11.12 -18.28
C ILE A 414 19.14 -12.07 -18.53
N LEU A 415 18.89 -13.36 -18.36
CA LEU A 415 19.83 -14.45 -18.56
C LEU A 415 19.52 -15.20 -19.87
N PRO A 416 20.51 -15.89 -20.46
CA PRO A 416 20.27 -16.84 -21.54
C PRO A 416 19.39 -18.03 -21.12
N VAL A 417 19.44 -18.38 -19.83
CA VAL A 417 18.61 -19.42 -19.23
C VAL A 417 17.29 -18.82 -18.73
N ALA A 418 16.21 -19.59 -18.82
CA ALA A 418 14.90 -19.16 -18.33
C ALA A 418 14.91 -18.93 -16.81
N LEU A 419 14.27 -17.84 -16.37
CA LEU A 419 14.04 -17.59 -14.96
C LEU A 419 12.98 -18.55 -14.41
N PRO A 420 13.05 -18.93 -13.12
CA PRO A 420 12.00 -19.71 -12.47
C PRO A 420 10.63 -19.00 -12.55
N PRO A 421 9.50 -19.73 -12.57
CA PRO A 421 8.17 -19.15 -12.82
C PRO A 421 7.79 -17.96 -11.94
N ASN A 422 8.08 -18.03 -10.62
CA ASN A 422 7.79 -16.95 -9.69
C ASN A 422 8.64 -15.71 -9.98
N VAL A 423 9.95 -15.89 -10.16
CA VAL A 423 10.89 -14.81 -10.50
C VAL A 423 10.51 -14.17 -11.84
N GLN A 424 10.14 -14.98 -12.83
CA GLN A 424 9.70 -14.50 -14.13
C GLN A 424 8.43 -13.64 -14.00
N ALA A 425 7.41 -14.11 -13.27
CA ALA A 425 6.18 -13.36 -13.04
C ALA A 425 6.44 -12.04 -12.31
N ARG A 426 7.33 -12.04 -11.32
CA ARG A 426 7.78 -10.85 -10.60
C ARG A 426 8.49 -9.86 -11.51
N ALA A 427 9.42 -10.32 -12.35
CA ALA A 427 10.11 -9.48 -13.31
C ALA A 427 9.16 -8.88 -14.37
N ASP A 428 8.25 -9.69 -14.91
CA ASP A 428 7.25 -9.22 -15.87
C ASP A 428 6.29 -8.19 -15.22
N LYS A 429 5.87 -8.41 -13.96
CA LYS A 429 5.06 -7.47 -13.19
C LYS A 429 5.82 -6.17 -12.91
N LEU A 430 7.08 -6.24 -12.47
CA LEU A 430 7.91 -5.07 -12.21
C LEU A 430 8.01 -4.19 -13.47
N VAL A 431 8.43 -4.78 -14.59
CA VAL A 431 8.64 -4.03 -15.82
C VAL A 431 7.32 -3.47 -16.38
N SER A 432 6.24 -4.25 -16.41
CA SER A 432 4.94 -3.76 -16.88
C SER A 432 4.39 -2.62 -16.02
N THR A 433 4.59 -2.68 -14.70
CA THR A 433 4.15 -1.61 -13.79
C THR A 433 4.99 -0.33 -13.98
N ILE A 434 6.32 -0.44 -14.12
CA ILE A 434 7.18 0.71 -14.43
C ILE A 434 6.75 1.36 -15.76
N VAL A 435 6.49 0.56 -16.79
CA VAL A 435 6.09 1.07 -18.12
C VAL A 435 4.74 1.80 -18.03
N ARG A 436 3.75 1.26 -17.32
CA ARG A 436 2.46 1.93 -17.11
C ARG A 436 2.63 3.25 -16.37
N MET A 437 3.36 3.26 -15.26
CA MET A 437 3.65 4.48 -14.49
C MET A 437 4.33 5.52 -15.37
N ALA A 438 5.39 5.15 -16.08
CA ALA A 438 6.11 6.06 -16.99
C ALA A 438 5.19 6.62 -18.09
N THR A 439 4.31 5.78 -18.65
CA THR A 439 3.38 6.18 -19.71
C THR A 439 2.35 7.18 -19.20
N VAL A 440 1.68 6.89 -18.08
CA VAL A 440 0.70 7.79 -17.45
C VAL A 440 1.38 9.10 -17.06
N ASN A 441 2.50 9.04 -16.36
CA ASN A 441 3.28 10.20 -15.96
C ASN A 441 3.66 11.09 -17.16
N ARG A 442 4.11 10.49 -18.27
CA ARG A 442 4.41 11.24 -19.49
C ARG A 442 3.16 11.88 -20.09
N GLN A 443 2.04 11.15 -20.15
CA GLN A 443 0.80 11.67 -20.72
C GLN A 443 0.24 12.84 -19.91
N VAL A 444 0.34 12.77 -18.58
CA VAL A 444 -0.09 13.85 -17.68
C VAL A 444 0.83 15.07 -17.83
N HIS A 445 2.15 14.88 -17.80
CA HIS A 445 3.14 15.96 -17.70
C HIS A 445 3.92 16.27 -18.99
N ASN A 446 3.43 15.86 -20.17
CA ASN A 446 4.14 16.03 -21.44
C ASN A 446 4.58 17.47 -21.70
N ALA A 447 3.70 18.44 -21.51
CA ALA A 447 4.01 19.86 -21.73
C ALA A 447 5.15 20.36 -20.83
N ILE A 448 5.17 19.90 -19.58
CA ILE A 448 6.24 20.24 -18.62
C ILE A 448 7.56 19.59 -19.05
N TYR A 449 7.51 18.33 -19.48
CA TYR A 449 8.70 17.61 -19.92
C TYR A 449 9.30 18.16 -21.22
N ASP A 450 8.47 18.67 -22.13
CA ASP A 450 8.93 19.33 -23.35
C ASP A 450 9.72 20.63 -23.05
N GLU A 451 9.55 21.22 -21.86
CA GLU A 451 10.32 22.38 -21.40
C GLU A 451 11.54 21.98 -20.56
N ILE A 452 11.37 21.11 -19.55
CA ILE A 452 12.41 20.80 -18.56
C ILE A 452 13.55 19.97 -19.17
N PHE A 453 13.26 18.96 -20.00
CA PHE A 453 14.32 18.10 -20.55
C PHE A 453 15.31 18.87 -21.43
N PRO A 454 14.87 19.74 -22.39
CA PRO A 454 15.79 20.57 -23.15
C PRO A 454 16.57 21.57 -22.28
N ALA A 455 15.95 22.14 -21.24
CA ALA A 455 16.63 23.04 -20.32
C ALA A 455 17.74 22.33 -19.52
N ALA A 456 17.43 21.16 -18.97
CA ALA A 456 18.38 20.33 -18.25
C ALA A 456 19.54 19.86 -19.16
N ALA A 457 19.24 19.44 -20.39
CA ALA A 457 20.28 19.04 -21.35
C ALA A 457 21.25 20.19 -21.66
N ARG A 458 20.76 21.43 -21.81
CA ARG A 458 21.62 22.61 -21.98
C ARG A 458 22.48 22.89 -20.74
N ALA A 459 21.92 22.76 -19.54
CA ALA A 459 22.64 22.96 -18.30
C ALA A 459 23.77 21.93 -18.11
N VAL A 460 23.49 20.64 -18.35
CA VAL A 460 24.49 19.56 -18.28
C VAL A 460 25.59 19.76 -19.32
N ALA A 461 25.23 20.09 -20.56
CA ALA A 461 26.22 20.36 -21.60
C ALA A 461 27.13 21.55 -21.24
N ALA A 462 26.58 22.62 -20.67
CA ALA A 462 27.35 23.77 -20.21
C ALA A 462 28.31 23.40 -19.07
N ALA A 463 27.88 22.57 -18.12
CA ALA A 463 28.73 22.08 -17.03
C ALA A 463 29.88 21.21 -17.54
N HIS A 464 29.64 20.34 -18.53
CA HIS A 464 30.67 19.51 -19.15
C HIS A 464 31.70 20.30 -19.97
N ILE A 465 31.33 21.46 -20.51
CA ILE A 465 32.27 22.35 -21.21
C ILE A 465 33.12 23.16 -20.21
N ALA A 466 32.57 23.44 -19.02
CA ALA A 466 33.23 24.22 -17.99
C ALA A 466 34.20 23.40 -17.09
N ALA A 467 33.96 22.11 -16.95
CA ALA A 467 34.83 21.14 -16.26
C ALA A 467 35.95 20.65 -17.19
#